data_AF-A0A067PDS6-F1
#
_entry.id   AF-A0A067PDS6-F1
#
_cell.length_a   1.000
_cell.length_b   1.000
_cell.length_c   1.000
_cell.angle_alpha   90.00
_cell.angle_beta   90.00
_cell.angle_gamma   90.00
#
_symmetry.space_group_name_H-M   'P 1'
#
loop_
_entity.id
_entity.type
_entity.pdbx_description
1 polymer ?
#
loop_
_entity_poly.entity_id
_entity_poly.type
_entity_poly.pdbx_seq_one_letter_code
_entity_poly.pdbx_strand_id
1 'polypeptide(L)'
;MVAKVFQFTLVTTLLILSIAALPIPRSVVCVLTTWCDIAVFFTANYIAHATTIPTAPGAKWYNTAAWTILCLLLPFAGLGKSVGLILSHFIVGRSDLEKAWTHDALAVVVRSDDWEPAVDPEGVYIKLPRGFHELEESPATLPSATIVLDCGGDFERVAIKHVQIHGRMLLPKGYHLAYAGSQVPEIFPIMDEAEKRGGSFNRAVGSCREEHQGDKQQGQDQSTPDSCWGKFTRVRLSMEVKGRDSESKEGDENSLQEHSGLLKQDEEHVQKILAVTISDVTQRFLYHAGGDIASDAFEFEVSSMANQDHIPDGGYMYDDLKRPLSANLAILGIPIMILASFILPYVVVFIFSGFEAGRSTLAQRAWIMSWASSGQLSLLSFGLIIFLHPHFSLSTWKEAAKNSIFGPGWIPRLILPSLILLPIPAIRGFITVGKMLKEFGTCSLALV
;
A
#
# COMPACT_ATOMS: atom_id res chain seq x y z
N MET A 1 -9.76 -27.27 7.42
CA MET A 1 -9.17 -26.58 8.60
C MET A 1 -8.40 -27.55 9.50
N VAL A 2 -9.03 -28.66 9.94
CA VAL A 2 -8.39 -29.70 10.76
C VAL A 2 -7.08 -30.22 10.13
N ALA A 3 -7.05 -30.50 8.83
CA ALA A 3 -5.86 -31.00 8.14
C ALA A 3 -4.66 -30.03 8.17
N LYS A 4 -4.89 -28.70 8.10
CA LYS A 4 -3.80 -27.71 8.11
C LYS A 4 -3.29 -27.43 9.53
N VAL A 5 -4.18 -27.43 10.52
CA VAL A 5 -3.78 -27.37 11.94
C VAL A 5 -2.98 -28.61 12.32
N PHE A 6 -3.42 -29.80 11.88
CA PHE A 6 -2.71 -31.05 12.12
C PHE A 6 -1.34 -31.07 11.45
N GLN A 7 -1.21 -30.59 10.20
CA GLN A 7 0.09 -30.45 9.54
C GLN A 7 1.04 -29.49 10.28
N PHE A 8 0.54 -28.33 10.73
CA PHE A 8 1.38 -27.39 11.45
C PHE A 8 1.83 -28.00 12.79
N THR A 9 0.90 -28.54 13.59
CA THR A 9 1.23 -29.21 14.85
C THR A 9 2.20 -30.38 14.66
N LEU A 10 2.05 -31.18 13.60
CA LEU A 10 2.95 -32.28 13.24
C LEU A 10 4.35 -31.78 12.88
N VAL A 11 4.46 -30.73 12.08
CA VAL A 11 5.76 -30.12 11.72
C VAL A 11 6.43 -29.53 12.96
N THR A 12 5.69 -28.82 13.82
CA THR A 12 6.23 -28.26 15.05
C THR A 12 6.65 -29.34 16.04
N THR A 13 5.87 -30.42 16.19
CA THR A 13 6.24 -31.56 17.04
C THR A 13 7.41 -32.34 16.48
N LEU A 14 7.51 -32.54 15.15
CA LEU A 14 8.68 -33.15 14.51
C LEU A 14 9.95 -32.32 14.71
N LEU A 15 9.85 -30.99 14.62
CA LEU A 15 10.97 -30.08 14.88
C LEU A 15 11.40 -30.09 16.36
N ILE A 16 10.45 -30.16 17.30
CA ILE A 16 10.72 -30.24 18.74
C ILE A 16 11.31 -31.61 19.12
N LEU A 17 10.77 -32.72 18.57
CA LEU A 17 11.30 -34.07 18.81
C LEU A 17 12.74 -34.20 18.27
N SER A 18 13.04 -33.56 17.15
CA SER A 18 14.39 -33.56 16.56
C SER A 18 15.44 -32.85 17.43
N ILE A 19 15.01 -31.96 18.34
CA ILE A 19 15.91 -31.26 19.28
C ILE A 19 16.05 -32.04 20.60
N ALA A 20 15.00 -32.74 21.04
CA ALA A 20 15.01 -33.50 22.29
C ALA A 20 15.63 -34.90 22.16
N ALA A 21 15.64 -35.49 20.96
CA ALA A 21 16.12 -36.84 20.73
C ALA A 21 17.56 -36.83 20.22
N LEU A 22 18.53 -36.57 21.10
CA LEU A 22 19.88 -37.16 21.02
C LEU A 22 20.69 -36.73 22.24
N PRO A 23 20.74 -37.55 23.32
CA PRO A 23 21.80 -37.43 24.31
C PRO A 23 23.08 -37.90 23.63
N ILE A 24 23.70 -37.04 22.83
CA ILE A 24 25.02 -37.35 22.31
C ILE A 24 26.00 -37.07 23.44
N PRO A 25 26.76 -38.06 23.94
CA PRO A 25 27.92 -37.78 24.77
C PRO A 25 28.94 -37.07 23.87
N ARG A 26 28.89 -35.74 23.82
CA ARG A 26 29.73 -34.94 22.93
C ARG A 26 31.00 -34.56 23.65
N SER A 27 32.15 -35.08 23.18
CA SER A 27 33.39 -34.36 23.39
C SER A 27 33.31 -33.08 22.56
N VAL A 28 33.20 -31.96 23.25
CA VAL A 28 33.20 -30.64 22.63
C VAL A 28 34.66 -30.23 22.45
N VAL A 29 35.11 -30.11 21.20
CA VAL A 29 36.47 -29.65 20.90
C VAL A 29 36.37 -28.15 20.61
N CYS A 30 37.01 -27.36 21.47
CA CYS A 30 37.07 -25.92 21.32
C CYS A 30 38.42 -25.53 20.71
N VAL A 31 38.36 -24.82 19.60
CA VAL A 31 39.53 -24.26 18.91
C VAL A 31 39.53 -22.74 19.06
N LEU A 32 40.73 -22.16 19.14
CA LEU A 32 40.87 -20.71 19.23
C LEU A 32 40.35 -20.09 17.92
N THR A 33 39.37 -19.19 18.05
CA THR A 33 38.75 -18.53 16.90
C THR A 33 39.73 -17.59 16.24
N THR A 34 39.91 -17.72 14.93
CA THR A 34 40.70 -16.77 14.15
C THR A 34 39.86 -15.56 13.74
N TRP A 35 40.52 -14.48 13.31
CA TRP A 35 39.81 -13.32 12.74
C TRP A 35 39.01 -13.69 11.49
N CYS A 36 39.45 -14.69 10.72
CA CYS A 36 38.71 -15.18 9.56
C CYS A 36 37.40 -15.85 9.98
N ASP A 37 37.40 -16.66 11.04
CA ASP A 37 36.19 -17.32 11.55
C ASP A 37 35.17 -16.29 12.06
N ILE A 38 35.63 -15.26 12.77
CA ILE A 38 34.79 -14.15 13.23
C ILE A 38 34.19 -13.39 12.03
N ALA A 39 34.99 -13.11 11.00
CA ALA A 39 34.52 -12.43 9.80
C ALA A 39 33.47 -13.28 9.06
N VAL A 40 33.73 -14.57 8.86
CA VAL A 40 32.79 -15.51 8.22
C VAL A 40 31.50 -15.61 9.03
N PHE A 41 31.58 -15.72 10.36
CA PHE A 41 30.41 -15.77 11.23
C PHE A 41 29.51 -14.54 11.03
N PHE A 42 30.08 -13.33 11.10
CA PHE A 42 29.30 -12.12 10.92
C PHE A 42 28.79 -11.95 9.49
N THR A 43 29.60 -12.25 8.47
CA THR A 43 29.19 -12.15 7.07
C THR A 43 28.07 -13.15 6.73
N ALA A 44 28.17 -14.40 7.15
CA ALA A 44 27.14 -15.40 6.91
C ALA A 44 25.83 -15.01 7.62
N ASN A 45 25.91 -14.57 8.88
CA ASN A 45 24.75 -14.07 9.61
C ASN A 45 24.12 -12.84 8.94
N TYR A 46 24.95 -11.93 8.42
CA TYR A 46 24.51 -10.73 7.70
C TYR A 46 23.77 -11.08 6.40
N ILE A 47 24.36 -11.97 5.59
CA ILE A 47 23.75 -12.42 4.33
C ILE A 47 22.43 -13.12 4.62
N ALA A 48 22.39 -14.02 5.60
CA ALA A 48 21.17 -14.71 6.00
C ALA A 48 20.07 -13.69 6.36
N HIS A 49 20.38 -12.70 7.21
CA HIS A 49 19.42 -11.65 7.54
C HIS A 49 18.96 -10.86 6.31
N ALA A 50 19.89 -10.38 5.48
CA ALA A 50 19.56 -9.62 4.27
C ALA A 50 18.63 -10.40 3.32
N THR A 51 18.85 -11.71 3.16
CA THR A 51 18.04 -12.57 2.27
C THR A 51 16.62 -12.83 2.77
N THR A 52 16.38 -12.66 4.07
CA THR A 52 15.06 -12.93 4.68
C THR A 52 14.13 -11.73 4.73
N ILE A 53 14.60 -10.55 4.31
CA ILE A 53 13.83 -9.31 4.41
C ILE A 53 12.94 -9.19 3.17
N PRO A 54 11.60 -9.15 3.34
CA PRO A 54 10.71 -9.00 2.20
C PRO A 54 10.90 -7.62 1.56
N THR A 55 11.04 -7.60 0.24
CA THR A 55 11.01 -6.38 -0.58
C THR A 55 9.58 -6.04 -0.92
N ALA A 56 9.17 -4.78 -0.75
CA ALA A 56 7.87 -4.33 -1.22
C ALA A 56 7.91 -4.21 -2.77
N PRO A 57 6.82 -4.55 -3.48
CA PRO A 57 6.71 -4.34 -4.92
C PRO A 57 7.00 -2.89 -5.31
N GLY A 58 7.79 -2.68 -6.37
CA GLY A 58 8.18 -1.34 -6.82
C GLY A 58 9.10 -0.57 -5.86
N ALA A 59 9.55 -1.15 -4.74
CA ALA A 59 10.48 -0.46 -3.86
C ALA A 59 11.84 -0.23 -4.52
N LYS A 60 12.36 1.00 -4.43
CA LYS A 60 13.72 1.29 -4.87
C LYS A 60 14.77 0.59 -3.99
N TRP A 61 15.91 0.23 -4.59
CA TRP A 61 16.98 -0.52 -3.93
C TRP A 61 17.46 0.11 -2.61
N TYR A 62 17.45 1.44 -2.50
CA TYR A 62 17.87 2.14 -1.28
C TYR A 62 16.92 1.90 -0.10
N ASN A 63 15.62 1.68 -0.35
CA ASN A 63 14.66 1.32 0.70
C ASN A 63 14.91 -0.09 1.19
N THR A 64 15.18 -1.03 0.28
CA THR A 64 15.61 -2.38 0.63
C THR A 64 16.91 -2.36 1.42
N ALA A 65 17.90 -1.56 1.01
CA ALA A 65 19.16 -1.40 1.72
C ALA A 65 18.97 -0.79 3.12
N ALA A 66 18.14 0.25 3.25
CA ALA A 66 17.85 0.88 4.54
C ALA A 66 17.14 -0.10 5.50
N TRP A 67 16.15 -0.85 5.02
CA TRP A 67 15.51 -1.92 5.77
C TRP A 67 16.50 -3.02 6.15
N THR A 68 17.41 -3.38 5.24
CA THR A 68 18.46 -4.35 5.52
C THR A 68 19.34 -3.90 6.66
N ILE A 69 19.89 -2.68 6.59
CA ILE A 69 20.70 -2.07 7.66
C ILE A 69 19.93 -2.05 8.98
N LEU A 70 18.65 -1.67 8.95
CA LEU A 70 17.81 -1.64 10.13
C LEU A 70 17.64 -3.04 10.75
N CYS A 71 17.29 -4.04 9.95
CA CYS A 71 17.09 -5.42 10.40
C CYS A 71 18.39 -6.07 10.89
N LEU A 72 19.56 -5.63 10.43
CA LEU A 72 20.84 -6.14 10.93
C LEU A 72 21.13 -5.68 12.35
N LEU A 73 20.75 -4.45 12.67
CA LEU A 73 20.86 -3.90 14.01
C LEU A 73 19.70 -4.42 14.89
N LEU A 74 18.52 -4.56 14.31
CA LEU A 74 17.27 -4.91 14.98
C LEU A 74 16.62 -6.11 14.27
N PRO A 75 17.07 -7.35 14.52
CA PRO A 75 16.63 -8.55 13.77
C PRO A 75 15.11 -8.77 13.81
N PHE A 76 14.49 -8.36 14.90
CA PHE A 76 13.04 -8.45 15.11
C PHE A 76 12.22 -7.40 14.35
N ALA A 77 12.82 -6.30 13.88
CA ALA A 77 12.15 -5.36 12.98
C ALA A 77 11.79 -6.03 11.65
N GLY A 78 12.68 -6.91 11.15
CA GLY A 78 12.42 -7.72 9.96
C GLY A 78 11.29 -8.72 10.17
N LEU A 79 11.28 -9.39 11.33
CA LEU A 79 10.16 -10.25 11.72
C LEU A 79 8.84 -9.48 11.78
N GLY A 80 8.83 -8.28 12.36
CA GLY A 80 7.64 -7.42 12.42
C GLY A 80 7.10 -7.08 11.04
N LYS A 81 7.99 -6.76 10.09
CA LYS A 81 7.62 -6.54 8.69
C LYS A 81 7.00 -7.78 8.06
N SER A 82 7.66 -8.93 8.18
CA SER A 82 7.16 -10.19 7.60
C SER A 82 5.83 -10.60 8.21
N VAL A 83 5.67 -10.47 9.52
CA VAL A 83 4.40 -10.73 10.21
C VAL A 83 3.33 -9.77 9.71
N GLY A 84 3.60 -8.46 9.63
CA GLY A 84 2.66 -7.48 9.09
C GLY A 84 2.15 -7.85 7.71
N LEU A 85 3.05 -8.18 6.77
CA LEU A 85 2.68 -8.60 5.40
C LEU A 85 1.87 -9.90 5.38
N ILE A 86 2.25 -10.89 6.19
CA ILE A 86 1.51 -12.16 6.31
C ILE A 86 0.10 -11.91 6.86
N LEU A 87 -0.04 -11.02 7.84
CA LEU A 87 -1.33 -10.68 8.43
C LEU A 87 -2.22 -9.96 7.42
N SER A 88 -1.68 -8.98 6.70
CA SER A 88 -2.41 -8.32 5.61
C SER A 88 -2.95 -9.35 4.61
N HIS A 89 -2.14 -10.36 4.27
CA HIS A 89 -2.59 -11.44 3.38
C HIS A 89 -3.73 -12.30 3.95
N PHE A 90 -3.77 -12.57 5.27
CA PHE A 90 -4.83 -13.37 5.88
C PHE A 90 -6.11 -12.58 6.20
N ILE A 91 -5.96 -11.28 6.43
CA ILE A 91 -7.06 -10.37 6.75
C ILE A 91 -7.86 -10.04 5.48
N VAL A 92 -7.20 -9.98 4.33
CA VAL A 92 -7.81 -9.47 3.11
C VAL A 92 -8.47 -10.54 2.25
N GLY A 93 -9.45 -10.08 1.46
CA GLY A 93 -10.38 -10.87 0.70
C GLY A 93 -9.74 -11.78 -0.37
N ARG A 94 -10.61 -12.50 -1.07
CA ARG A 94 -10.20 -13.61 -1.93
C ARG A 94 -9.71 -13.16 -3.31
N SER A 95 -10.08 -11.97 -3.75
CA SER A 95 -9.76 -11.50 -5.10
C SER A 95 -8.26 -11.22 -5.24
N ASP A 96 -7.72 -11.43 -6.43
CA ASP A 96 -6.31 -11.13 -6.70
C ASP A 96 -6.00 -9.63 -6.61
N LEU A 97 -7.03 -8.81 -6.75
CA LEU A 97 -6.95 -7.36 -6.70
C LEU A 97 -6.91 -6.82 -5.27
N GLU A 98 -7.73 -7.36 -4.38
CA GLU A 98 -7.60 -7.13 -2.93
C GLU A 98 -6.23 -7.59 -2.42
N LYS A 99 -5.74 -8.75 -2.90
CA LYS A 99 -4.37 -9.20 -2.58
C LYS A 99 -3.34 -8.20 -3.11
N ALA A 100 -3.43 -7.77 -4.37
CA ALA A 100 -2.52 -6.79 -4.94
C ALA A 100 -2.53 -5.49 -4.14
N TRP A 101 -3.69 -5.04 -3.69
CA TRP A 101 -3.82 -3.89 -2.80
C TRP A 101 -3.09 -4.07 -1.47
N THR A 102 -3.28 -5.20 -0.77
CA THR A 102 -2.55 -5.46 0.49
C THR A 102 -1.05 -5.62 0.36
N HIS A 103 -0.58 -5.97 -0.82
CA HIS A 103 0.83 -6.16 -1.11
C HIS A 103 1.45 -4.91 -1.74
N ASP A 104 0.77 -3.76 -1.68
CA ASP A 104 1.23 -2.48 -2.23
C ASP A 104 1.53 -2.53 -3.74
N ALA A 105 0.97 -3.53 -4.42
CA ALA A 105 1.15 -3.78 -5.83
C ALA A 105 0.05 -3.15 -6.68
N LEU A 106 -1.00 -2.61 -6.05
CA LEU A 106 -2.09 -1.91 -6.73
C LEU A 106 -1.95 -0.40 -6.54
N ALA A 107 -1.92 0.31 -7.66
CA ALA A 107 -2.11 1.76 -7.72
C ALA A 107 -3.24 2.05 -8.69
N VAL A 108 -4.03 3.08 -8.39
CA VAL A 108 -5.15 3.52 -9.21
C VAL A 108 -4.86 4.90 -9.78
N VAL A 109 -5.36 5.16 -10.99
CA VAL A 109 -5.31 6.50 -11.58
C VAL A 109 -6.52 7.26 -11.07
N VAL A 110 -6.26 8.40 -10.44
CA VAL A 110 -7.27 9.27 -9.87
C VAL A 110 -7.13 10.68 -10.42
N ARG A 111 -8.26 11.40 -10.51
CA ARG A 111 -8.30 12.83 -10.81
C ARG A 111 -7.62 13.60 -9.67
N SER A 112 -6.76 14.56 -9.98
CA SER A 112 -6.20 15.51 -9.02
C SER A 112 -7.05 16.77 -8.93
N ASP A 113 -6.80 17.57 -7.90
CA ASP A 113 -7.47 18.86 -7.67
C ASP A 113 -7.38 19.84 -8.85
N ASP A 114 -6.38 19.67 -9.73
CA ASP A 114 -6.20 20.44 -10.97
C ASP A 114 -6.83 19.78 -12.22
N TRP A 115 -7.69 18.78 -12.03
CA TRP A 115 -8.39 18.10 -13.11
C TRP A 115 -9.44 19.01 -13.77
N GLU A 116 -9.41 19.03 -15.10
CA GLU A 116 -10.41 19.69 -15.93
C GLU A 116 -10.90 18.69 -17.00
N PRO A 117 -12.19 18.73 -17.39
CA PRO A 117 -12.66 17.91 -18.49
C PRO A 117 -11.95 18.26 -19.80
N ALA A 118 -11.79 17.27 -20.68
CA ALA A 118 -11.19 17.49 -21.99
C ALA A 118 -12.14 18.27 -22.93
N VAL A 119 -11.61 18.75 -24.05
CA VAL A 119 -12.43 19.31 -25.15
C VAL A 119 -13.32 18.24 -25.74
N ASP A 120 -12.78 17.04 -25.92
CA ASP A 120 -13.54 15.88 -26.33
C ASP A 120 -14.42 15.37 -25.17
N PRO A 121 -15.70 15.04 -25.42
CA PRO A 121 -16.61 14.61 -24.37
C PRO A 121 -16.17 13.30 -23.72
N GLU A 122 -15.95 13.34 -22.41
CA GLU A 122 -15.60 12.18 -21.57
C GLU A 122 -16.84 11.72 -20.77
N GLY A 123 -17.09 10.41 -20.74
CA GLY A 123 -18.11 9.82 -19.88
C GLY A 123 -17.65 9.78 -18.43
N VAL A 124 -18.37 10.47 -17.54
CA VAL A 124 -18.04 10.53 -16.11
C VAL A 124 -19.28 10.38 -15.25
N TYR A 125 -19.06 10.02 -13.98
CA TYR A 125 -20.12 9.94 -12.98
C TYR A 125 -20.09 11.17 -12.10
N ILE A 126 -21.22 11.88 -12.07
CA ILE A 126 -21.37 13.09 -11.28
C ILE A 126 -22.63 13.04 -10.42
N LYS A 127 -22.57 13.62 -9.23
CA LYS A 127 -23.77 13.93 -8.47
C LYS A 127 -24.34 15.24 -9.00
N LEU A 128 -25.55 15.17 -9.54
CA LEU A 128 -26.19 16.35 -10.10
C LEU A 128 -26.64 17.30 -8.97
N PRO A 129 -26.48 18.62 -9.15
CA PRO A 129 -27.01 19.60 -8.22
C PRO A 129 -28.54 19.59 -8.23
N ARG A 130 -29.15 20.03 -7.14
CA ARG A 130 -30.61 20.15 -7.05
C ARG A 130 -31.11 21.16 -8.08
N GLY A 131 -32.21 20.82 -8.76
CA GLY A 131 -32.81 21.68 -9.79
C GLY A 131 -32.11 21.64 -11.14
N PHE A 132 -31.14 20.72 -11.38
CA PHE A 132 -30.48 20.58 -12.68
C PHE A 132 -31.48 20.46 -13.85
N HIS A 133 -32.58 19.72 -13.67
CA HIS A 133 -33.61 19.55 -14.71
C HIS A 133 -34.55 20.76 -14.89
N GLU A 134 -34.54 21.73 -13.96
CA GLU A 134 -35.41 22.91 -13.97
C GLU A 134 -34.73 24.12 -14.64
N LEU A 135 -33.46 23.99 -15.04
CA LEU A 135 -32.70 25.06 -15.66
C LEU A 135 -33.13 25.29 -17.12
N GLU A 136 -33.67 26.47 -17.39
CA GLU A 136 -33.88 26.95 -18.76
C GLU A 136 -32.58 27.54 -19.32
N GLU A 137 -32.09 26.99 -20.43
CA GLU A 137 -30.88 27.49 -21.12
C GLU A 137 -31.21 28.85 -21.76
N SER A 138 -30.80 29.94 -21.09
CA SER A 138 -30.84 31.28 -21.67
C SER A 138 -29.49 31.59 -22.33
N PRO A 139 -29.42 31.84 -23.66
CA PRO A 139 -28.17 32.16 -24.33
C PRO A 139 -27.53 33.48 -23.86
N ALA A 140 -28.27 34.32 -23.12
CA ALA A 140 -27.78 35.60 -22.61
C ALA A 140 -27.01 35.46 -21.28
N THR A 141 -27.29 34.45 -20.47
CA THR A 141 -26.74 34.30 -19.11
C THR A 141 -26.54 32.84 -18.77
N LEU A 142 -25.30 32.36 -18.86
CA LEU A 142 -24.95 31.01 -18.43
C LEU A 142 -24.78 30.96 -16.90
N PRO A 143 -25.40 30.01 -16.20
CA PRO A 143 -25.15 29.80 -14.77
C PRO A 143 -23.68 29.42 -14.54
N SER A 144 -23.12 29.82 -13.40
CA SER A 144 -21.75 29.45 -13.02
C SER A 144 -21.70 28.03 -12.46
N ALA A 145 -20.63 27.30 -12.72
CA ALA A 145 -20.41 25.96 -12.20
C ALA A 145 -18.95 25.74 -11.77
N THR A 146 -18.79 24.89 -10.75
CA THR A 146 -17.51 24.37 -10.28
C THR A 146 -17.57 22.86 -10.22
N ILE A 147 -16.40 22.23 -10.37
CA ILE A 147 -16.23 20.79 -10.21
C ILE A 147 -15.53 20.57 -8.86
N VAL A 148 -16.14 19.75 -8.02
CA VAL A 148 -15.54 19.29 -6.78
C VAL A 148 -15.30 17.79 -6.90
N LEU A 149 -14.10 17.34 -6.54
CA LEU A 149 -13.81 15.92 -6.55
C LEU A 149 -14.39 15.29 -5.28
N ASP A 150 -15.29 14.33 -5.47
CA ASP A 150 -15.68 13.45 -4.38
C ASP A 150 -14.55 12.45 -4.13
N CYS A 151 -13.76 12.77 -3.10
CA CYS A 151 -12.69 11.94 -2.58
C CYS A 151 -13.25 10.99 -1.51
N GLY A 152 -14.32 10.25 -1.84
CA GLY A 152 -15.00 9.33 -0.91
C GLY A 152 -14.07 8.34 -0.19
N GLY A 153 -12.83 8.15 -0.65
CA GLY A 153 -11.75 7.45 0.06
C GLY A 153 -10.48 8.28 0.24
N ASP A 154 -9.73 7.97 1.30
CA ASP A 154 -8.38 8.47 1.56
C ASP A 154 -7.42 7.94 0.49
N PHE A 155 -7.26 8.68 -0.61
CA PHE A 155 -6.25 8.37 -1.63
C PHE A 155 -4.90 8.96 -1.24
N GLU A 156 -3.90 8.10 -1.07
CA GLU A 156 -2.52 8.55 -0.86
C GLU A 156 -1.81 8.67 -2.20
N ARG A 157 -1.51 9.91 -2.62
CA ARG A 157 -0.76 10.17 -3.85
C ARG A 157 0.54 9.36 -3.86
N VAL A 158 0.71 8.53 -4.90
CA VAL A 158 1.93 7.77 -5.11
C VAL A 158 3.06 8.75 -5.42
N ALA A 159 4.06 8.80 -4.56
CA ALA A 159 5.30 9.51 -4.84
C ALA A 159 6.08 8.73 -5.92
N ILE A 160 5.81 9.00 -7.20
CA ILE A 160 6.45 8.32 -8.35
C ILE A 160 7.99 8.36 -8.26
N LYS A 161 8.56 9.38 -7.60
CA LYS A 161 10.00 9.48 -7.30
C LYS A 161 10.53 8.36 -6.40
N HIS A 162 9.69 7.63 -5.69
CA HIS A 162 10.05 6.59 -4.73
C HIS A 162 9.57 5.19 -5.11
N VAL A 163 8.82 5.06 -6.21
CA VAL A 163 8.28 3.79 -6.72
C VAL A 163 8.86 3.50 -8.09
N GLN A 164 9.27 2.27 -8.31
CA GLN A 164 9.69 1.75 -9.60
C GLN A 164 8.45 1.22 -10.32
N ILE A 165 8.00 1.97 -11.33
CA ILE A 165 6.89 1.58 -12.19
C ILE A 165 7.50 1.02 -13.48
N HIS A 166 7.10 -0.19 -13.84
CA HIS A 166 7.52 -0.80 -15.10
C HIS A 166 6.77 -0.16 -16.27
N GLY A 167 7.49 0.26 -17.30
CA GLY A 167 6.91 0.88 -18.49
C GLY A 167 6.96 2.40 -18.49
N ARG A 168 6.33 3.02 -19.51
CA ARG A 168 6.13 4.47 -19.58
C ARG A 168 4.79 4.80 -18.95
N MET A 169 4.83 5.63 -17.93
CA MET A 169 3.65 6.13 -17.25
C MET A 169 3.53 7.63 -17.54
N LEU A 170 2.74 7.96 -18.57
CA LEU A 170 2.40 9.33 -18.92
C LEU A 170 0.90 9.49 -18.65
N LEU A 171 0.58 10.20 -17.57
CA LEU A 171 -0.80 10.54 -17.26
C LEU A 171 -1.13 11.92 -17.88
N PRO A 172 -2.36 12.13 -18.36
CA PRO A 172 -2.80 13.46 -18.75
C PRO A 172 -2.73 14.45 -17.58
N LYS A 173 -2.71 15.75 -17.88
CA LYS A 173 -2.82 16.80 -16.85
C LYS A 173 -4.12 16.58 -16.06
N GLY A 174 -4.08 16.81 -14.75
CA GLY A 174 -5.23 16.55 -13.89
C GLY A 174 -5.39 15.10 -13.42
N TYR A 175 -4.42 14.22 -13.71
CA TYR A 175 -4.45 12.84 -13.20
C TYR A 175 -3.15 12.49 -12.48
N HIS A 176 -3.26 11.68 -11.44
CA HIS A 176 -2.11 11.12 -10.73
C HIS A 176 -2.37 9.67 -10.31
N LEU A 177 -1.30 8.96 -9.95
CA LEU A 177 -1.46 7.67 -9.27
C LEU A 177 -1.67 7.90 -7.79
N ALA A 178 -2.60 7.13 -7.22
CA ALA A 178 -2.79 7.02 -5.79
C ALA A 178 -2.85 5.56 -5.34
N TYR A 179 -2.43 5.31 -4.10
CA TYR A 179 -2.81 4.11 -3.39
C TYR A 179 -4.26 4.26 -2.94
N ALA A 180 -5.09 3.27 -3.24
CA ALA A 180 -6.46 3.25 -2.74
C ALA A 180 -6.44 3.10 -1.21
N GLY A 181 -7.23 3.90 -0.50
CA GLY A 181 -7.41 3.75 0.94
C GLY A 181 -8.26 2.53 1.31
N SER A 182 -8.84 2.55 2.50
CA SER A 182 -9.59 1.44 3.11
C SER A 182 -10.87 1.00 2.38
N GLN A 183 -11.30 1.69 1.31
CA GLN A 183 -12.58 1.45 0.60
C GLN A 183 -12.43 0.74 -0.76
N VAL A 184 -11.35 -0.01 -0.93
CA VAL A 184 -11.13 -0.96 -2.03
C VAL A 184 -12.38 -1.76 -2.43
N PRO A 185 -13.18 -2.36 -1.52
CA PRO A 185 -14.32 -3.21 -1.90
C PRO A 185 -15.41 -2.51 -2.73
N GLU A 186 -15.50 -1.18 -2.74
CA GLU A 186 -16.47 -0.45 -3.58
C GLU A 186 -15.96 -0.23 -5.01
N ILE A 187 -14.65 -0.30 -5.22
CA ILE A 187 -13.99 -0.13 -6.51
C ILE A 187 -14.06 -1.42 -7.34
N PHE A 188 -14.13 -2.58 -6.69
CA PHE A 188 -13.94 -3.89 -7.34
C PHE A 188 -15.14 -4.68 -7.86
N PRO A 189 -16.42 -4.39 -7.53
CA PRO A 189 -17.56 -4.97 -8.25
C PRO A 189 -17.47 -4.67 -9.76
N ILE A 190 -16.74 -3.61 -10.11
CA ILE A 190 -16.48 -3.11 -11.45
C ILE A 190 -15.55 -4.04 -12.26
N MET A 191 -14.56 -4.66 -11.61
CA MET A 191 -13.57 -5.51 -12.30
C MET A 191 -14.09 -6.94 -12.50
N ASP A 192 -14.83 -7.47 -11.52
CA ASP A 192 -15.49 -8.77 -11.64
C ASP A 192 -16.55 -8.76 -12.77
N GLU A 193 -17.27 -7.66 -12.96
CA GLU A 193 -18.21 -7.49 -14.07
C GLU A 193 -17.50 -7.35 -15.42
N ALA A 194 -16.34 -6.68 -15.46
CA ALA A 194 -15.51 -6.61 -16.67
C ALA A 194 -15.02 -8.00 -17.10
N GLU A 195 -14.60 -8.86 -16.16
CA GLU A 195 -14.23 -10.25 -16.42
C GLU A 195 -15.43 -11.09 -16.89
N LYS A 196 -16.59 -10.98 -16.22
CA LYS A 196 -17.85 -11.65 -16.63
C LYS A 196 -18.29 -11.30 -18.05
N ARG A 197 -18.02 -10.07 -18.51
CA ARG A 197 -18.35 -9.60 -19.86
C ARG A 197 -17.30 -9.98 -20.92
N GLY A 198 -16.36 -10.86 -20.59
CA GLY A 198 -15.30 -11.31 -21.50
C GLY A 198 -14.16 -10.32 -21.68
N GLY A 199 -14.11 -9.28 -20.84
CA GLY A 199 -12.96 -8.40 -20.71
C GLY A 199 -11.81 -9.18 -20.10
N SER A 200 -10.83 -9.55 -20.93
CA SER A 200 -9.64 -10.21 -20.45
C SER A 200 -8.57 -9.17 -20.12
N PHE A 201 -8.23 -9.01 -18.85
CA PHE A 201 -7.00 -8.34 -18.44
C PHE A 201 -5.79 -9.24 -18.74
N ASN A 202 -5.55 -9.46 -20.03
CA ASN A 202 -4.42 -10.21 -20.57
C ASN A 202 -3.11 -9.45 -20.32
N ARG A 203 -2.67 -9.38 -19.04
CA ARG A 203 -1.31 -9.10 -18.54
C ARG A 203 -1.24 -8.79 -17.03
N ALA A 204 -2.37 -8.70 -16.33
CA ALA A 204 -2.35 -8.68 -14.86
C ALA A 204 -2.46 -10.12 -14.33
N VAL A 205 -1.65 -10.44 -13.32
CA VAL A 205 -1.47 -11.78 -12.77
C VAL A 205 -2.74 -12.25 -12.06
N GLY A 206 -3.36 -13.31 -12.58
CA GLY A 206 -4.50 -14.00 -11.95
C GLY A 206 -5.52 -14.50 -12.98
N SER A 207 -5.33 -15.71 -13.53
CA SER A 207 -6.37 -16.38 -14.32
C SER A 207 -7.26 -17.16 -13.37
N CYS A 208 -8.46 -16.66 -13.09
CA CYS A 208 -9.51 -17.45 -12.47
C CYS A 208 -10.15 -18.32 -13.55
N ARG A 209 -10.15 -19.63 -13.31
CA ARG A 209 -10.75 -20.64 -14.19
C ARG A 209 -12.25 -20.65 -13.93
N GLU A 210 -13.05 -20.39 -14.96
CA GLU A 210 -14.51 -20.49 -14.93
C GLU A 210 -14.95 -21.91 -14.53
N GLU A 211 -15.74 -22.01 -13.45
CA GLU A 211 -16.61 -23.16 -13.22
C GLU A 211 -18.08 -22.72 -13.21
N HIS A 212 -18.74 -23.11 -14.30
CA HIS A 212 -20.12 -23.54 -14.45
C HIS A 212 -21.26 -22.51 -14.46
N GLN A 213 -21.62 -22.18 -15.71
CA GLN A 213 -22.99 -22.07 -16.22
C GLN A 213 -23.99 -23.00 -15.50
N GLY A 214 -25.04 -22.40 -14.97
CA GLY A 214 -26.27 -23.08 -14.56
C GLY A 214 -27.32 -22.08 -14.09
N ASP A 215 -28.32 -21.87 -14.94
CA ASP A 215 -29.62 -21.21 -14.71
C ASP A 215 -29.71 -19.67 -14.64
N LYS A 216 -30.22 -19.14 -15.76
CA LYS A 216 -30.81 -17.82 -15.91
C LYS A 216 -32.09 -17.72 -15.08
N GLN A 217 -32.08 -16.94 -14.00
CA GLN A 217 -33.29 -16.28 -13.52
C GLN A 217 -33.13 -14.77 -13.68
N GLN A 218 -33.96 -14.22 -14.56
CA GLN A 218 -34.10 -12.81 -14.86
C GLN A 218 -34.86 -12.16 -13.68
N GLY A 219 -34.15 -11.92 -12.58
CA GLY A 219 -34.65 -11.13 -11.45
C GLY A 219 -34.58 -9.66 -11.80
N GLN A 220 -35.69 -8.93 -11.64
CA GLN A 220 -35.68 -7.47 -11.62
C GLN A 220 -34.80 -7.01 -10.46
N ASP A 221 -33.63 -6.45 -10.79
CA ASP A 221 -32.72 -5.83 -9.84
C ASP A 221 -33.37 -4.61 -9.20
N GLN A 222 -33.94 -4.80 -8.01
CA GLN A 222 -34.21 -3.71 -7.09
C GLN A 222 -32.87 -3.27 -6.50
N SER A 223 -32.20 -2.33 -7.17
CA SER A 223 -31.07 -1.61 -6.59
C SER A 223 -31.48 -1.05 -5.23
N THR A 224 -30.82 -1.47 -4.16
CA THR A 224 -31.07 -0.92 -2.83
C THR A 224 -30.74 0.59 -2.87
N PRO A 225 -31.69 1.47 -2.50
CA PRO A 225 -31.54 2.92 -2.64
C PRO A 225 -30.42 3.55 -1.77
N ASP A 226 -29.75 2.76 -0.94
CA ASP A 226 -28.72 3.24 0.00
C ASP A 226 -27.26 3.06 -0.50
N SER A 227 -27.03 2.59 -1.72
CA SER A 227 -25.66 2.54 -2.25
C SER A 227 -25.10 3.95 -2.47
N CYS A 228 -23.84 4.20 -2.09
CA CYS A 228 -23.15 5.48 -2.29
C CYS A 228 -23.20 5.93 -3.77
N TRP A 229 -23.14 4.96 -4.68
CA TRP A 229 -23.22 5.14 -6.14
C TRP A 229 -24.60 5.52 -6.66
N GLY A 230 -25.69 5.22 -5.94
CA GLY A 230 -27.06 5.55 -6.37
C GLY A 230 -27.33 7.06 -6.51
N LYS A 231 -26.43 7.89 -5.96
CA LYS A 231 -26.49 9.36 -6.07
C LYS A 231 -25.79 9.91 -7.32
N PHE A 232 -25.01 9.08 -8.02
CA PHE A 232 -24.26 9.49 -9.19
C PHE A 232 -25.05 9.19 -10.48
N THR A 233 -25.02 10.15 -11.39
CA THR A 233 -25.58 10.04 -12.73
C THR A 233 -24.44 10.02 -13.75
N ARG A 234 -24.52 9.11 -14.72
CA ARG A 234 -23.57 9.10 -15.84
C ARG A 234 -23.87 10.28 -16.75
N VAL A 235 -22.84 11.08 -17.04
CA VAL A 235 -22.93 12.23 -17.94
C VAL A 235 -21.74 12.24 -18.90
N ARG A 236 -21.87 12.96 -20.01
CA ARG A 236 -20.72 13.35 -20.84
C ARG A 236 -20.33 14.78 -20.48
N LEU A 237 -19.10 14.97 -20.02
CA LEU A 237 -18.53 16.30 -19.77
C LEU A 237 -17.57 16.67 -20.88
N SER A 238 -17.68 17.90 -21.37
CA SER A 238 -16.69 18.50 -22.27
C SER A 238 -16.46 19.98 -21.93
N MET A 239 -15.27 20.46 -22.24
CA MET A 239 -14.90 21.88 -22.13
C MET A 239 -14.97 22.56 -23.49
N GLU A 240 -15.84 23.55 -23.61
CA GLU A 240 -15.93 24.45 -24.76
C GLU A 240 -15.13 25.74 -24.45
N VAL A 241 -14.30 26.18 -25.39
CA VAL A 241 -13.48 27.39 -25.24
C VAL A 241 -14.12 28.51 -26.05
N LYS A 242 -14.74 29.48 -25.37
CA LYS A 242 -15.40 30.61 -26.04
C LYS A 242 -14.35 31.66 -26.42
N GLY A 243 -13.71 31.50 -27.58
CA GLY A 243 -12.62 32.42 -27.95
C GLY A 243 -11.81 32.07 -29.19
N ARG A 244 -12.49 31.92 -30.33
CA ARG A 244 -12.01 32.30 -31.66
C ARG A 244 -13.08 31.88 -32.62
N ASP A 245 -13.80 32.86 -33.17
CA ASP A 245 -14.62 32.64 -34.35
C ASP A 245 -13.76 31.88 -35.34
N SER A 246 -14.17 30.65 -35.62
CA SER A 246 -13.58 29.81 -36.65
C SER A 246 -14.02 30.35 -38.01
N GLU A 247 -13.77 31.63 -38.27
CA GLU A 247 -13.61 32.16 -39.62
C GLU A 247 -12.32 31.55 -40.17
N SER A 248 -12.42 30.27 -40.52
CA SER A 248 -11.55 29.65 -41.51
C SER A 248 -11.86 30.35 -42.84
N LYS A 249 -11.27 31.53 -43.02
CA LYS A 249 -10.96 32.03 -44.35
C LYS A 249 -9.95 31.06 -44.94
N GLU A 250 -10.50 30.12 -45.70
CA GLU A 250 -9.87 29.44 -46.81
C GLU A 250 -9.03 30.48 -47.60
N GLY A 251 -7.71 30.48 -47.42
CA GLY A 251 -6.85 31.51 -47.98
C GLY A 251 -5.35 31.29 -47.72
N ASP A 252 -4.71 30.70 -48.72
CA ASP A 252 -3.28 30.69 -49.05
C ASP A 252 -2.28 29.94 -48.14
N GLU A 253 -1.90 28.77 -48.65
CA GLU A 253 -0.58 28.16 -48.46
C GLU A 253 0.53 29.16 -48.83
N ASN A 254 1.40 29.52 -47.87
CA ASN A 254 2.86 29.60 -48.01
C ASN A 254 3.47 30.50 -46.93
N SER A 255 4.07 29.92 -45.90
CA SER A 255 5.43 30.25 -45.44
C SER A 255 5.69 29.63 -44.06
N LEU A 256 6.55 28.62 -44.05
CA LEU A 256 7.21 28.09 -42.88
C LEU A 256 8.27 29.09 -42.42
N GLN A 257 8.17 29.63 -41.20
CA GLN A 257 9.37 30.10 -40.50
C GLN A 257 9.23 29.98 -38.98
N GLU A 258 10.12 29.15 -38.42
CA GLU A 258 10.32 28.92 -37.00
C GLU A 258 10.75 30.21 -36.28
N HIS A 259 9.98 30.64 -35.28
CA HIS A 259 10.44 31.51 -34.20
C HIS A 259 9.75 31.12 -32.89
N SER A 260 10.39 30.22 -32.15
CA SER A 260 10.00 29.85 -30.78
C SER A 260 10.51 30.93 -29.81
N GLY A 261 9.84 32.08 -29.81
CA GLY A 261 10.05 33.19 -28.90
C GLY A 261 9.09 33.10 -27.71
N LEU A 262 9.66 33.11 -26.52
CA LEU A 262 9.06 33.11 -25.18
C LEU A 262 8.04 34.25 -24.99
N LEU A 263 6.80 34.09 -25.47
CA LEU A 263 5.68 34.98 -25.15
C LEU A 263 5.11 34.60 -23.78
N LYS A 264 5.37 35.44 -22.78
CA LYS A 264 4.48 35.57 -21.63
C LYS A 264 3.15 36.10 -22.17
N GLN A 265 2.23 35.20 -22.47
CA GLN A 265 0.84 35.55 -22.74
C GLN A 265 0.27 36.21 -21.49
N ASP A 266 -0.21 37.44 -21.64
CA ASP A 266 -1.36 37.88 -20.86
C ASP A 266 -2.45 36.85 -21.15
N GLU A 267 -2.70 35.94 -20.19
CA GLU A 267 -3.86 35.05 -20.18
C GLU A 267 -5.11 35.93 -20.01
N GLU A 268 -5.47 36.61 -21.10
CA GLU A 268 -6.79 37.19 -21.31
C GLU A 268 -7.78 36.07 -21.00
N HIS A 269 -8.66 36.30 -20.03
CA HIS A 269 -9.43 35.26 -19.35
C HIS A 269 -10.35 34.55 -20.34
N VAL A 270 -9.83 33.51 -20.99
CA VAL A 270 -10.59 32.75 -21.97
C VAL A 270 -11.72 32.08 -21.22
N GLN A 271 -12.94 32.50 -21.53
CA GLN A 271 -14.13 32.04 -20.84
C GLN A 271 -14.34 30.56 -21.18
N LYS A 272 -14.12 29.70 -20.19
CA LYS A 272 -14.32 28.26 -20.29
C LYS A 272 -15.80 27.95 -20.04
N ILE A 273 -16.42 27.19 -20.93
CA ILE A 273 -17.80 26.71 -20.80
C ILE A 273 -17.74 25.21 -20.52
N LEU A 274 -18.37 24.79 -19.42
CA LEU A 274 -18.58 23.39 -19.10
C LEU A 274 -19.89 22.94 -19.76
N ALA A 275 -19.81 21.98 -20.68
CA ALA A 275 -20.98 21.34 -21.27
C ALA A 275 -21.24 20.00 -20.56
N VAL A 276 -22.40 19.86 -19.95
CA VAL A 276 -22.88 18.67 -19.25
C VAL A 276 -23.98 18.04 -20.07
N THR A 277 -23.73 16.87 -20.64
CA THR A 277 -24.72 16.17 -21.48
C THR A 277 -25.24 14.92 -20.76
N ILE A 278 -26.55 14.86 -20.57
CA ILE A 278 -27.25 13.73 -19.97
C ILE A 278 -28.21 13.17 -21.01
N SER A 279 -27.97 11.94 -21.45
CA SER A 279 -28.67 11.36 -22.61
C SER A 279 -28.52 12.27 -23.84
N ASP A 280 -29.57 12.95 -24.27
CA ASP A 280 -29.58 13.85 -25.43
C ASP A 280 -29.73 15.34 -25.05
N VAL A 281 -29.71 15.66 -23.76
CA VAL A 281 -29.86 17.03 -23.25
C VAL A 281 -28.50 17.56 -22.81
N THR A 282 -28.01 18.60 -23.49
CA THR A 282 -26.77 19.31 -23.13
C THR A 282 -27.11 20.61 -22.42
N GLN A 283 -26.56 20.81 -21.23
CA GLN A 283 -26.62 22.08 -20.50
C GLN A 283 -25.23 22.70 -20.43
N ARG A 284 -25.16 24.02 -20.61
CA ARG A 284 -23.91 24.78 -20.59
C ARG A 284 -23.80 25.63 -19.35
N PHE A 285 -22.61 25.66 -18.77
CA PHE A 285 -22.29 26.41 -17.57
C PHE A 285 -21.01 27.21 -17.78
N LEU A 286 -20.94 28.40 -17.16
CA LEU A 286 -19.70 29.13 -17.04
C LEU A 286 -18.80 28.43 -16.01
N TYR A 287 -17.68 27.86 -16.45
CA TYR A 287 -16.79 27.09 -15.59
C TYR A 287 -15.82 27.99 -14.82
N HIS A 288 -15.73 27.77 -13.51
CA HIS A 288 -14.72 28.36 -12.64
C HIS A 288 -13.83 27.26 -12.06
N ALA A 289 -12.51 27.39 -12.23
CA ALA A 289 -11.57 26.46 -11.64
C ALA A 289 -11.59 26.60 -10.11
N GLY A 290 -11.57 25.46 -9.40
CA GLY A 290 -11.73 25.39 -7.95
C GLY A 290 -10.76 26.33 -7.21
N GLY A 291 -11.32 27.29 -6.46
CA GLY A 291 -10.56 28.26 -5.66
C GLY A 291 -11.37 29.52 -5.33
N ASP A 292 -12.11 30.04 -6.31
CA ASP A 292 -12.97 31.21 -6.17
C ASP A 292 -14.44 30.79 -6.27
N ILE A 293 -15.00 30.33 -5.14
CA ILE A 293 -16.41 29.91 -5.09
C ILE A 293 -17.27 31.16 -5.08
N ALA A 294 -17.87 31.50 -6.22
CA ALA A 294 -19.04 32.36 -6.22
C ALA A 294 -20.15 31.65 -5.43
N SER A 295 -20.77 32.33 -4.47
CA SER A 295 -21.78 31.75 -3.56
C SER A 295 -22.97 31.09 -4.27
N ASP A 296 -23.17 31.38 -5.55
CA ASP A 296 -24.29 30.91 -6.37
C ASP A 296 -23.86 29.92 -7.49
N ALA A 297 -22.63 29.39 -7.45
CA ALA A 297 -22.17 28.43 -8.46
C ALA A 297 -22.72 27.02 -8.22
N PHE A 298 -23.14 26.34 -9.29
CA PHE A 298 -23.51 24.93 -9.26
C PHE A 298 -22.30 24.06 -8.96
N GLU A 299 -22.41 23.21 -7.95
CA GLU A 299 -21.37 22.27 -7.58
C GLU A 299 -21.64 20.90 -8.21
N PHE A 300 -20.75 20.47 -9.09
CA PHE A 300 -20.75 19.12 -9.65
C PHE A 300 -19.74 18.27 -8.90
N GLU A 301 -20.21 17.36 -8.06
CA GLU A 301 -19.33 16.39 -7.39
C GLU A 301 -18.98 15.28 -8.39
N VAL A 302 -17.72 15.23 -8.83
CA VAL A 302 -17.19 14.25 -9.78
C VAL A 302 -16.42 13.19 -9.01
N SER A 303 -16.63 11.91 -9.30
CA SER A 303 -15.83 10.85 -8.69
C SER A 303 -14.34 11.03 -9.03
N SER A 304 -13.47 10.92 -8.02
CA SER A 304 -12.01 10.93 -8.22
C SER A 304 -11.50 9.75 -9.06
N MET A 305 -12.28 8.67 -9.22
CA MET A 305 -11.87 7.50 -10.00
C MET A 305 -12.16 7.70 -11.49
N ALA A 306 -11.11 7.66 -12.29
CA ALA A 306 -11.20 7.78 -13.74
C ALA A 306 -11.61 6.43 -14.36
N ASN A 307 -12.44 6.47 -15.41
CA ASN A 307 -12.71 5.34 -16.30
C ASN A 307 -13.87 4.40 -15.93
N GLN A 308 -15.07 4.96 -15.75
CA GLN A 308 -16.30 4.16 -15.77
C GLN A 308 -17.08 4.48 -17.06
N ASP A 309 -16.98 3.59 -18.06
CA ASP A 309 -17.93 3.58 -19.18
C ASP A 309 -19.27 2.93 -18.81
N HIS A 310 -19.39 2.34 -17.61
CA HIS A 310 -20.63 1.79 -17.06
C HIS A 310 -20.41 1.46 -15.58
N ILE A 311 -21.33 1.82 -14.67
CA ILE A 311 -21.40 1.27 -13.31
C ILE A 311 -21.97 -0.15 -13.47
N PRO A 312 -21.29 -1.22 -13.03
CA PRO A 312 -21.82 -2.57 -13.16
C PRO A 312 -23.25 -2.65 -12.59
N ASP A 313 -24.17 -3.26 -13.35
CA ASP A 313 -25.53 -3.52 -12.87
C ASP A 313 -25.42 -4.40 -11.62
N GLY A 314 -25.94 -3.92 -10.49
CA GLY A 314 -25.76 -4.59 -9.20
C GLY A 314 -24.38 -4.36 -8.60
N GLY A 315 -24.09 -3.12 -8.19
CA GLY A 315 -23.02 -2.86 -7.24
C GLY A 315 -23.24 -3.71 -6.00
N TYR A 316 -22.55 -4.84 -5.94
CA TYR A 316 -22.56 -5.71 -4.78
C TYR A 316 -21.92 -4.92 -3.65
N MET A 317 -22.76 -4.29 -2.82
CA MET A 317 -22.41 -4.05 -1.43
C MET A 317 -22.02 -5.43 -0.90
N TYR A 318 -20.73 -5.62 -0.66
CA TYR A 318 -20.27 -6.81 0.02
C TYR A 318 -21.00 -6.83 1.35
N ASP A 319 -21.96 -7.75 1.49
CA ASP A 319 -22.79 -7.86 2.68
C ASP A 319 -21.90 -7.83 3.91
N ASP A 320 -22.28 -6.96 4.84
CA ASP A 320 -21.55 -6.59 6.04
C ASP A 320 -20.90 -7.82 6.69
N LEU A 321 -19.58 -7.91 6.47
CA LEU A 321 -18.62 -8.38 7.45
C LEU A 321 -18.97 -9.67 8.22
N LYS A 322 -19.27 -10.77 7.52
CA LYS A 322 -18.77 -12.05 8.04
C LYS A 322 -17.25 -12.03 7.90
N ARG A 323 -16.58 -11.42 8.89
CA ARG A 323 -15.12 -11.51 9.07
C ARG A 323 -14.74 -12.93 8.70
N PRO A 324 -13.94 -13.14 7.65
CA PRO A 324 -13.65 -14.48 7.21
C PRO A 324 -13.04 -15.21 8.41
N LEU A 325 -13.36 -16.49 8.58
CA LEU A 325 -12.82 -17.29 9.68
C LEU A 325 -11.27 -17.18 9.76
N SER A 326 -10.61 -16.87 8.62
CA SER A 326 -9.19 -16.50 8.52
C SER A 326 -8.82 -15.22 9.28
N ALA A 327 -9.65 -14.17 9.27
CA ALA A 327 -9.41 -12.95 10.03
C ALA A 327 -9.46 -13.21 11.54
N ASN A 328 -10.41 -14.01 12.02
CA ASN A 328 -10.46 -14.39 13.44
C ASN A 328 -9.26 -15.26 13.85
N LEU A 329 -8.84 -16.18 12.98
CA LEU A 329 -7.62 -16.97 13.19
C LEU A 329 -6.36 -16.10 13.17
N ALA A 330 -6.30 -15.09 12.30
CA ALA A 330 -5.21 -14.13 12.28
C ALA A 330 -5.18 -13.32 13.58
N ILE A 331 -6.33 -12.81 14.04
CA ILE A 331 -6.45 -12.05 15.30
C ILE A 331 -5.97 -12.87 16.50
N LEU A 332 -6.28 -14.17 16.57
CA LEU A 332 -5.79 -15.04 17.64
C LEU A 332 -4.32 -15.46 17.47
N GLY A 333 -3.87 -15.63 16.22
CA GLY A 333 -2.50 -16.01 15.89
C GLY A 333 -1.47 -14.91 16.20
N ILE A 334 -1.83 -13.64 16.03
CA ILE A 334 -0.98 -12.48 16.30
C ILE A 334 -0.40 -12.48 17.73
N PRO A 335 -1.23 -12.48 18.80
CA PRO A 335 -0.71 -12.45 20.16
C PRO A 335 0.11 -13.69 20.49
N ILE A 336 -0.23 -14.85 19.91
CA ILE A 336 0.56 -16.09 20.08
C ILE A 336 1.94 -15.92 19.43
N MET A 337 2.02 -15.40 18.21
CA MET A 337 3.29 -15.15 17.51
C MET A 337 4.14 -14.10 18.23
N ILE A 338 3.52 -13.02 18.71
CA ILE A 338 4.21 -12.00 19.52
C ILE A 338 4.72 -12.65 20.81
N LEU A 339 3.88 -13.36 21.56
CA LEU A 339 4.27 -14.04 22.79
C LEU A 339 5.41 -15.04 22.56
N ALA A 340 5.32 -15.85 21.49
CA ALA A 340 6.36 -16.78 21.09
C ALA A 340 7.68 -16.07 20.78
N SER A 341 7.64 -14.94 20.06
CA SER A 341 8.84 -14.15 19.76
C SER A 341 9.52 -13.55 21.01
N PHE A 342 8.75 -13.33 22.08
CA PHE A 342 9.26 -12.86 23.37
C PHE A 342 9.83 -14.01 24.19
N ILE A 343 9.15 -15.15 24.25
CA ILE A 343 9.52 -16.28 25.12
C ILE A 343 10.62 -17.16 24.51
N LEU A 344 10.53 -17.47 23.22
CA LEU A 344 11.37 -18.48 22.56
C LEU A 344 12.88 -18.18 22.68
N PRO A 345 13.37 -16.94 22.50
CA PRO A 345 14.79 -16.64 22.67
C PRO A 345 15.29 -16.97 24.08
N TYR A 346 14.50 -16.70 25.12
CA TYR A 346 14.88 -16.98 26.50
C TYR A 346 14.80 -18.47 26.82
N VAL A 347 13.85 -19.20 26.24
CA VAL A 347 13.80 -20.66 26.35
C VAL A 347 15.06 -21.29 25.74
N VAL A 348 15.48 -20.83 24.56
CA VAL A 348 16.73 -21.29 23.92
C VAL A 348 17.94 -20.97 24.81
N VAL A 349 18.04 -19.75 25.33
CA VAL A 349 19.13 -19.38 26.25
C VAL A 349 19.10 -20.25 27.51
N PHE A 350 17.92 -20.51 28.09
CA PHE A 350 17.76 -21.39 29.26
C PHE A 350 18.21 -22.82 28.96
N ILE A 351 17.78 -23.40 27.84
CA ILE A 351 18.16 -24.77 27.44
C ILE A 351 19.68 -24.90 27.32
N PHE A 352 20.36 -23.93 26.71
CA PHE A 352 21.80 -24.00 26.49
C PHE A 352 22.64 -23.62 27.71
N SER A 353 22.18 -22.69 28.54
CA SER A 353 22.99 -22.14 29.63
C SER A 353 22.51 -22.53 31.03
N GLY A 354 21.28 -23.01 31.20
CA GLY A 354 20.62 -23.10 32.50
C GLY A 354 20.48 -21.74 33.22
N PHE A 355 20.68 -20.63 32.49
CA PHE A 355 20.96 -19.30 33.05
C PHE A 355 22.16 -19.25 34.01
N GLU A 356 23.07 -20.21 33.92
CA GLU A 356 24.34 -20.16 34.63
C GLU A 356 25.25 -19.10 34.01
N ALA A 357 25.92 -18.34 34.87
CA ALA A 357 26.82 -17.27 34.45
C ALA A 357 28.00 -17.76 33.60
N GLY A 358 28.44 -19.00 33.83
CA GLY A 358 29.67 -19.55 33.28
C GLY A 358 30.87 -18.62 33.51
N ARG A 359 31.70 -18.43 32.48
CA ARG A 359 32.85 -17.51 32.48
C ARG A 359 32.52 -16.10 32.00
N SER A 360 31.24 -15.81 31.72
CA SER A 360 30.85 -14.51 31.17
C SER A 360 30.77 -13.43 32.25
N THR A 361 31.29 -12.25 31.93
CA THR A 361 31.18 -11.08 32.82
C THR A 361 29.74 -10.59 32.89
N LEU A 362 29.41 -9.85 33.96
CA LEU A 362 28.09 -9.21 34.10
C LEU A 362 27.80 -8.25 32.94
N ALA A 363 28.81 -7.49 32.49
CA ALA A 363 28.68 -6.58 31.36
C ALA A 363 28.38 -7.31 30.05
N GLN A 364 29.08 -8.43 29.76
CA GLN A 364 28.81 -9.23 28.57
C GLN A 364 27.35 -9.71 28.55
N ARG A 365 26.86 -10.27 29.66
CA ARG A 365 25.47 -10.72 29.80
C ARG A 365 24.46 -9.58 29.66
N ALA A 366 24.72 -8.45 30.31
CA ALA A 366 23.83 -7.29 30.25
C ALA A 366 23.68 -6.77 28.81
N TRP A 367 24.76 -6.70 28.03
CA TRP A 367 24.69 -6.25 26.64
C TRP A 367 23.94 -7.22 25.73
N ILE A 368 24.18 -8.53 25.86
CA ILE A 368 23.47 -9.54 25.07
C ILE A 368 21.97 -9.56 25.41
N MET A 369 21.61 -9.47 26.69
CA MET A 369 20.20 -9.39 27.10
C MET A 369 19.54 -8.09 26.65
N SER A 370 20.23 -6.95 26.76
CA SER A 370 19.72 -5.66 26.27
C SER A 370 19.50 -5.67 24.76
N TRP A 371 20.36 -6.35 24.00
CA TRP A 371 20.19 -6.52 22.56
C TRP A 371 18.97 -7.39 22.22
N ALA A 372 18.77 -8.50 22.93
CA ALA A 372 17.57 -9.33 22.77
C ALA A 372 16.29 -8.53 23.07
N SER A 373 16.25 -7.81 24.19
CA SER A 373 15.11 -6.96 24.58
C SER A 373 14.89 -5.80 23.61
N SER A 374 15.95 -5.16 23.09
CA SER A 374 15.81 -4.07 22.11
C SER A 374 15.24 -4.58 20.78
N GLY A 375 15.60 -5.79 20.39
CA GLY A 375 14.96 -6.52 19.30
C GLY A 375 13.47 -6.69 19.54
N GLN A 376 13.06 -7.25 20.67
CA GLN A 376 11.64 -7.43 21.00
C GLN A 376 10.86 -6.11 21.02
N LEU A 377 11.44 -5.03 21.52
CA LEU A 377 10.82 -3.71 21.46
C LEU A 377 10.70 -3.18 20.02
N SER A 378 11.69 -3.46 19.16
CA SER A 378 11.62 -3.14 17.73
C SER A 378 10.52 -3.90 16.99
N LEU A 379 10.21 -5.15 17.43
CA LEU A 379 9.07 -5.90 16.89
C LEU A 379 7.77 -5.14 17.15
N LEU A 380 7.58 -4.66 18.38
CA LEU A 380 6.36 -3.95 18.75
C LEU A 380 6.25 -2.60 18.02
N SER A 381 7.34 -1.82 17.97
CA SER A 381 7.30 -0.51 17.33
C SER A 381 7.14 -0.61 15.81
N PHE A 382 8.00 -1.34 15.11
CA PHE A 382 7.92 -1.47 13.65
C PHE A 382 6.76 -2.38 13.21
N GLY A 383 6.47 -3.45 13.95
CA GLY A 383 5.35 -4.35 13.64
C GLY A 383 4.01 -3.63 13.73
N LEU A 384 3.78 -2.80 14.75
CA LEU A 384 2.56 -1.99 14.85
C LEU A 384 2.45 -0.97 13.70
N ILE A 385 3.56 -0.32 13.35
CA ILE A 385 3.54 0.68 12.27
C ILE A 385 3.26 0.04 10.93
N ILE A 386 3.89 -1.10 10.61
CA ILE A 386 3.66 -1.81 9.35
C ILE A 386 2.25 -2.40 9.31
N PHE A 387 1.72 -2.82 10.46
CA PHE A 387 0.33 -3.28 10.56
C PHE A 387 -0.67 -2.16 10.28
N LEU A 388 -0.44 -0.95 10.80
CA LEU A 388 -1.31 0.21 10.59
C LEU A 388 -1.10 0.88 9.23
N HIS A 389 0.12 0.80 8.71
CA HIS A 389 0.54 1.39 7.44
C HIS A 389 1.37 0.35 6.68
N PRO A 390 0.73 -0.57 5.95
CA PRO A 390 1.42 -1.57 5.13
C PRO A 390 2.41 -0.92 4.15
N HIS A 391 2.02 0.24 3.62
CA HIS A 391 2.79 1.11 2.72
C HIS A 391 4.00 1.83 3.37
N PHE A 392 4.28 1.58 4.65
CA PHE A 392 5.32 2.31 5.35
C PHE A 392 6.71 2.02 4.76
N SER A 393 7.33 3.07 4.22
CA SER A 393 8.73 3.07 3.85
C SER A 393 9.51 4.11 4.64
N LEU A 394 10.76 3.78 4.97
CA LEU A 394 11.68 4.72 5.61
C LEU A 394 11.86 6.01 4.79
N SER A 395 11.72 5.95 3.46
CA SER A 395 11.80 7.16 2.62
C SER A 395 10.53 8.01 2.61
N THR A 396 9.35 7.40 2.84
CA THR A 396 8.03 8.07 2.78
C THR A 396 7.44 8.32 4.17
N TRP A 397 8.23 8.16 5.22
CA TRP A 397 7.76 8.26 6.60
C TRP A 397 7.19 9.65 6.96
N LYS A 398 7.62 10.72 6.27
CA LYS A 398 7.13 12.08 6.51
C LYS A 398 5.71 12.24 5.99
N GLU A 399 5.44 11.67 4.82
CA GLU A 399 4.14 11.64 4.16
C GLU A 399 3.16 10.82 4.99
N ALA A 400 3.56 9.60 5.38
CA ALA A 400 2.78 8.75 6.27
C ALA A 400 2.49 9.42 7.63
N ALA A 401 3.45 10.18 8.17
CA ALA A 401 3.28 10.90 9.44
C ALA A 401 2.25 12.04 9.37
N LYS A 402 1.99 12.59 8.17
CA LYS A 402 1.03 13.67 7.96
C LYS A 402 -0.41 13.16 7.98
N ASN A 403 -0.65 11.96 7.44
CA ASN A 403 -1.97 11.43 7.15
C ASN A 403 -2.48 10.42 8.19
N SER A 404 -1.87 10.35 9.39
CA SER A 404 -2.29 9.33 10.35
C SER A 404 -3.50 9.70 11.19
N ILE A 405 -4.35 8.69 11.40
CA ILE A 405 -5.47 8.62 12.33
C ILE A 405 -5.10 9.09 13.75
N PHE A 406 -3.89 8.79 14.23
CA PHE A 406 -3.45 9.16 15.60
C PHE A 406 -2.92 10.60 15.72
N GLY A 407 -3.15 11.42 14.70
CA GLY A 407 -2.75 12.82 14.64
C GLY A 407 -1.35 13.02 14.07
N PRO A 408 -1.06 14.23 13.56
CA PRO A 408 0.23 14.53 12.94
C PRO A 408 1.35 14.37 13.96
N GLY A 409 2.34 13.54 13.63
CA GLY A 409 3.57 13.39 14.40
C GLY A 409 3.65 12.24 15.41
N TRP A 410 2.66 11.35 15.50
CA TRP A 410 2.80 10.15 16.35
C TRP A 410 3.85 9.17 15.80
N ILE A 411 3.88 8.94 14.47
CA ILE A 411 4.88 8.07 13.80
C ILE A 411 6.31 8.52 14.16
N PRO A 412 6.72 9.78 13.94
CA PRO A 412 8.07 10.20 14.28
C PRO A 412 8.37 10.07 15.78
N ARG A 413 7.39 10.28 16.67
CA ARG A 413 7.57 10.10 18.12
C ARG A 413 7.84 8.64 18.51
N LEU A 414 7.27 7.67 17.79
CA LEU A 414 7.49 6.25 18.03
C LEU A 414 8.74 5.72 17.33
N ILE A 415 8.97 6.11 16.08
CA ILE A 415 10.08 5.63 15.24
C ILE A 415 11.40 6.25 15.65
N LEU A 416 11.47 7.57 15.86
CA LEU A 416 12.75 8.25 16.02
C LEU A 416 13.52 7.77 17.27
N PRO A 417 12.89 7.59 18.44
CA PRO A 417 13.57 6.97 19.57
C PRO A 417 13.97 5.53 19.28
N SER A 418 13.14 4.76 18.57
CA SER A 418 13.44 3.38 18.18
C SER A 418 14.67 3.29 17.27
N LEU A 419 14.78 4.17 16.27
CA LEU A 419 15.90 4.23 15.32
C LEU A 419 17.21 4.67 15.98
N ILE A 420 17.15 5.50 17.02
CA ILE A 420 18.36 6.03 17.66
C ILE A 420 18.81 5.15 18.82
N LEU A 421 17.89 4.73 19.69
CA LEU A 421 18.23 4.08 20.96
C LEU A 421 18.39 2.57 20.84
N LEU A 422 17.54 1.90 20.05
CA LEU A 422 17.56 0.42 19.97
C LEU A 422 18.82 -0.15 19.28
N PRO A 423 19.46 0.53 18.32
CA PRO A 423 20.73 0.07 17.77
C PRO A 423 21.91 0.11 18.75
N ILE A 424 21.85 0.91 19.84
CA ILE A 424 22.96 1.05 20.78
C ILE A 424 23.28 -0.31 21.46
N PRO A 425 22.29 -1.03 22.05
CA PRO A 425 22.50 -2.39 22.53
C PRO A 425 23.00 -3.35 21.45
N ALA A 426 22.53 -3.21 20.21
CA ALA A 426 22.94 -4.10 19.11
C ALA A 426 24.42 -3.94 18.75
N ILE A 427 24.89 -2.71 18.57
CA ILE A 427 26.29 -2.41 18.28
C ILE A 427 27.18 -2.94 19.42
N ARG A 428 26.78 -2.70 20.68
CA ARG A 428 27.49 -3.23 21.85
C ARG A 428 27.42 -4.76 21.91
N GLY A 429 26.31 -5.36 21.52
CA GLY A 429 26.10 -6.80 21.40
C GLY A 429 27.07 -7.42 20.39
N PHE A 430 27.18 -6.86 19.18
CA PHE A 430 28.15 -7.29 18.16
C PHE A 430 29.59 -7.26 18.67
N ILE A 431 30.00 -6.16 19.30
CA ILE A 431 31.34 -6.03 19.90
C ILE A 431 31.54 -7.09 20.99
N THR A 432 30.51 -7.33 21.81
CA THR A 432 30.52 -8.31 22.90
C THR A 432 30.67 -9.72 22.36
N VAL A 433 29.89 -10.11 21.34
CA VAL A 433 29.99 -11.41 20.67
C VAL A 433 31.38 -11.59 20.06
N GLY A 434 31.92 -10.60 19.37
CA GLY A 434 33.28 -10.68 18.81
C GLY A 434 34.35 -10.89 19.88
N LYS A 435 34.23 -10.20 21.02
CA LYS A 435 35.12 -10.44 22.18
C LYS A 435 34.96 -11.84 22.75
N MET A 436 33.73 -12.30 22.94
CA MET A 436 33.44 -13.64 23.46
C MET A 436 33.97 -14.73 22.52
N LEU A 437 33.79 -14.59 21.20
CA LEU A 437 34.33 -15.53 20.21
C LEU A 437 35.86 -15.58 20.26
N LYS A 438 36.52 -14.42 20.42
CA LYS A 438 37.97 -14.33 20.56
C LYS A 438 38.48 -14.94 21.88
N GLU A 439 37.78 -14.70 22.99
CA GLU A 439 38.17 -15.15 24.33
C GLU A 439 37.90 -16.65 24.56
N PHE A 440 36.74 -17.14 24.12
CA PHE A 440 36.29 -18.50 24.42
C PHE A 440 36.56 -19.51 23.31
N GLY A 441 36.90 -19.06 22.10
CA GLY A 441 37.03 -19.95 20.95
C GLY A 441 35.68 -20.33 20.33
N THR A 442 35.73 -21.17 19.30
CA THR A 442 34.55 -21.83 18.73
C THR A 442 34.60 -23.29 19.10
N CYS A 443 33.51 -23.77 19.65
CA CYS A 443 33.37 -25.14 20.11
C CYS A 443 32.52 -25.89 19.08
N SER A 444 33.12 -26.89 18.45
CA SER A 444 32.42 -27.78 17.54
C SER A 444 32.29 -29.15 18.17
N LEU A 445 31.27 -29.87 17.74
CA LEU A 445 31.09 -31.26 18.13
C LEU A 445 32.17 -32.05 17.40
N ALA A 446 33.01 -32.78 18.14
CA ALA A 446 33.86 -33.74 17.49
C ALA A 446 32.97 -34.79 16.81
N LEU A 447 33.01 -34.83 15.48
CA LEU A 447 32.61 -36.02 14.74
C LEU A 447 33.70 -37.05 15.02
N VAL A 448 33.46 -37.90 16.02
CA VAL A 448 34.29 -39.08 16.28
C VAL A 448 33.94 -40.17 15.29
#